data_AF-A0A1G0K3E1-F1
#
_entry.id   AF-A0A1G0K3E1-F1
#
_cell.length_a   1.000
_cell.length_b   1.000
_cell.length_c   1.000
_cell.angle_alpha   90.00
_cell.angle_beta   90.00
_cell.angle_gamma   90.00
#
_symmetry.space_group_name_H-M   'P 1'
#
loop_
_entity.id
_entity.type
_entity.pdbx_description
1 polymer ?
#
loop_
_entity_poly.entity_id
_entity_poly.type
_entity_poly.pdbx_seq_one_letter_code
_entity_poly.pdbx_strand_id
1 'polypeptide(L)'
;MFCVGVLSLSVALQVPRVVAADILSDDAVVDAATTDLQAETELFRTIQQGIALSLATCKFSNTCRPTVNRDELERMIASLDLRIGDLSQRFQDTGEEELADILVSYADIRDACNGYIEQLAEYTGDAEEVEEDDLGEDEFDIFRDAEDDL
;
A
#
# COMPACT_ATOMS: atom_id res chain seq x y z
N MET A 1 31.80 -35.86 40.34
CA MET A 1 30.90 -34.72 40.64
C MET A 1 31.55 -33.47 40.05
N PHE A 2 31.24 -33.14 38.80
CA PHE A 2 31.72 -31.94 38.12
C PHE A 2 30.50 -31.27 37.48
N CYS A 3 30.16 -30.08 37.97
CA CYS A 3 29.08 -29.26 37.44
C CYS A 3 29.52 -28.64 36.12
N VAL A 4 28.89 -29.03 35.02
CA VAL A 4 28.99 -28.30 33.74
C VAL A 4 27.98 -27.16 33.81
N GLY A 5 28.45 -25.97 34.16
CA GLY A 5 27.66 -24.75 34.14
C GLY A 5 27.50 -24.26 32.71
N VAL A 6 26.28 -24.34 32.17
CA VAL A 6 25.93 -23.75 30.89
C VAL A 6 25.79 -22.24 31.11
N LEU A 7 26.81 -21.47 30.68
CA LEU A 7 26.73 -20.01 30.59
C LEU A 7 25.75 -19.66 29.48
N SER A 8 24.50 -19.41 29.86
CA SER A 8 23.50 -18.83 28.98
C SER A 8 23.89 -17.36 28.73
N LEU A 9 24.49 -17.11 27.57
CA LEU A 9 24.81 -15.77 27.12
C LEU A 9 23.52 -15.16 26.57
N SER A 10 22.80 -14.41 27.42
CA SER A 10 21.66 -13.62 26.98
C SER A 10 22.17 -12.51 26.07
N VAL A 11 22.06 -12.70 24.76
CA VAL A 11 22.24 -11.63 23.78
C VAL A 11 21.09 -10.65 24.00
N ALA A 12 21.38 -9.52 24.65
CA ALA A 12 20.47 -8.40 24.69
C ALA A 12 20.41 -7.81 23.28
N LEU A 13 19.39 -8.18 22.50
CA LEU A 13 19.00 -7.44 21.30
C LEU A 13 18.56 -6.05 21.78
N GLN A 14 19.49 -5.11 21.81
CA GLN A 14 19.17 -3.69 21.85
C GLN A 14 18.66 -3.33 20.45
N VAL A 15 17.37 -3.55 20.23
CA VAL A 15 16.68 -2.98 19.07
C VAL A 15 16.72 -1.46 19.26
N PRO A 16 17.29 -0.68 18.31
CA PRO A 16 17.16 0.76 18.39
C PRO A 16 15.67 1.08 18.41
N ARG A 17 15.21 1.77 19.46
CA ARG A 17 13.89 2.39 19.50
C ARG A 17 13.91 3.53 18.49
N VAL A 18 13.69 3.19 17.23
CA VAL A 18 13.24 4.16 16.25
C VAL A 18 11.85 4.59 16.72
N VAL A 19 11.73 5.84 17.14
CA VAL A 19 10.45 6.42 17.55
C VAL A 19 9.60 6.54 16.29
N ALA A 20 8.88 5.46 15.96
CA ALA A 20 8.07 5.36 14.73
C ALA A 20 7.00 6.46 14.61
N ALA A 21 6.69 7.15 15.71
CA ALA A 21 5.71 8.24 15.72
C ALA A 21 6.26 9.57 15.14
N ASP A 22 7.57 9.79 15.18
CA ASP A 22 8.16 11.07 14.72
C ASP A 22 8.48 11.05 13.22
N ILE A 23 8.76 9.87 12.68
CA ILE A 23 9.05 9.66 11.25
C ILE A 23 7.84 10.04 10.35
N LEU A 24 6.62 9.88 10.87
CA LEU A 24 5.40 10.27 10.15
C LEU A 24 4.97 11.71 10.41
N SER A 25 5.68 12.46 11.25
CA SER A 25 5.32 13.85 11.56
C SER A 25 5.98 14.79 10.55
N ASP A 26 5.19 15.65 9.90
CA ASP A 26 5.64 16.59 8.86
C ASP A 26 6.62 17.68 9.35
N ASP A 27 6.89 17.75 10.65
CA ASP A 27 7.38 18.98 11.29
C ASP A 27 8.88 19.29 11.11
N ALA A 28 9.72 18.43 10.49
CA ALA A 28 11.11 18.80 10.17
C ALA A 28 11.85 17.92 9.15
N VAL A 29 11.25 17.57 8.00
CA VAL A 29 11.95 16.79 6.96
C VAL A 29 13.11 17.59 6.33
N VAL A 30 12.96 18.91 6.19
CA VAL A 30 13.96 19.79 5.55
C VAL A 30 15.28 19.79 6.32
N ASP A 31 15.25 19.81 7.66
CA ASP A 31 16.47 19.89 8.49
C ASP A 31 16.98 18.51 8.94
N ALA A 32 16.33 17.42 8.52
CA ALA A 32 16.69 16.07 8.93
C ALA A 32 18.09 15.68 8.43
N ALA A 33 18.83 14.93 9.25
CA ALA A 33 20.11 14.37 8.83
C ALA A 33 19.90 13.32 7.73
N THR A 34 20.83 13.21 6.78
CA THR A 34 20.74 12.24 5.67
C THR A 34 20.64 10.80 6.18
N THR A 35 21.27 10.48 7.31
CA THR A 35 21.16 9.17 7.99
C THR A 35 19.74 8.88 8.49
N ASP A 36 19.03 9.90 8.96
CA ASP A 36 17.67 9.75 9.48
C ASP A 36 16.69 9.56 8.32
N LEU A 37 16.90 10.31 7.23
CA LEU A 37 16.15 10.14 5.97
C LEU A 37 16.37 8.75 5.36
N GLN A 38 17.60 8.23 5.40
CA GLN A 38 17.87 6.85 4.98
C GLN A 38 17.11 5.83 5.82
N ALA A 39 17.14 5.97 7.16
CA ALA A 39 16.39 5.09 8.05
C ALA A 39 14.86 5.18 7.81
N GLU A 40 14.34 6.37 7.54
CA GLU A 40 12.95 6.59 7.15
C GLU A 40 12.60 5.88 5.83
N THR A 41 13.42 6.00 4.79
CA THR A 41 13.17 5.28 3.53
C THR A 41 13.20 3.75 3.70
N GLU A 42 14.06 3.22 4.58
CA GLU A 42 14.08 1.79 4.92
C GLU A 42 12.81 1.34 5.65
N LEU A 43 12.28 2.18 6.55
CA LEU A 43 11.01 1.92 7.21
C LEU A 43 9.87 1.88 6.19
N PHE A 44 9.76 2.88 5.33
CA PHE A 44 8.74 2.91 4.30
C PHE A 44 8.85 1.75 3.32
N ARG A 45 10.07 1.34 2.95
CA ARG A 45 10.32 0.15 2.12
C ARG A 45 9.82 -1.13 2.82
N THR A 46 9.99 -1.23 4.14
CA THR A 46 9.47 -2.36 4.91
C THR A 46 7.93 -2.39 4.89
N ILE A 47 7.29 -1.23 5.03
CA ILE A 47 5.82 -1.09 4.94
C ILE A 47 5.35 -1.48 3.53
N GLN A 48 5.99 -0.95 2.49
CA GLN A 48 5.75 -1.29 1.09
C GLN A 48 5.80 -2.80 0.85
N GLN A 49 6.82 -3.49 1.36
CA GLN A 49 6.95 -4.95 1.25
C GLN A 49 5.80 -5.69 1.95
N GLY A 50 5.37 -5.21 3.12
CA GLY A 50 4.21 -5.78 3.83
C GLY A 50 2.92 -5.65 3.02
N ILE A 51 2.70 -4.51 2.37
CA ILE A 51 1.56 -4.27 1.47
C ILE A 51 1.62 -5.23 0.28
N ALA A 52 2.78 -5.32 -0.38
CA ALA A 52 2.98 -6.22 -1.51
C ALA A 52 2.67 -7.68 -1.15
N LEU A 53 3.11 -8.12 0.04
CA LEU A 53 2.84 -9.46 0.54
C LEU A 53 1.35 -9.69 0.81
N SER A 54 0.66 -8.71 1.41
CA SER A 54 -0.79 -8.80 1.67
C SER A 54 -1.58 -8.94 0.36
N LEU A 55 -1.24 -8.15 -0.66
CA LEU A 55 -1.82 -8.25 -2.00
C LEU A 55 -1.52 -9.61 -2.66
N ALA A 56 -0.24 -10.02 -2.67
CA ALA A 56 0.18 -11.28 -3.28
C ALA A 56 -0.51 -12.50 -2.65
N THR A 57 -0.78 -12.45 -1.35
CA THR A 57 -1.47 -13.53 -0.61
C THR A 57 -2.89 -13.74 -1.12
N CYS A 58 -3.58 -12.68 -1.53
CA CYS A 58 -4.97 -12.77 -2.00
C CYS A 58 -5.12 -12.95 -3.52
N LYS A 59 -4.05 -12.80 -4.30
CA LYS A 59 -4.09 -12.81 -5.78
C LYS A 59 -4.74 -14.06 -6.42
N PHE A 60 -4.72 -15.20 -5.74
CA PHE A 60 -5.21 -16.47 -6.29
C PHE A 60 -6.54 -16.93 -5.69
N SER A 61 -7.21 -16.08 -4.90
CA SER A 61 -8.44 -16.43 -4.21
C SER A 61 -9.42 -15.28 -4.26
N ASN A 62 -10.51 -15.47 -5.02
CA ASN A 62 -11.59 -14.49 -5.16
C ASN A 62 -12.36 -14.25 -3.83
N THR A 63 -12.14 -15.08 -2.81
CA THR A 63 -12.73 -14.92 -1.48
C THR A 63 -11.77 -14.27 -0.48
N CYS A 64 -10.51 -14.03 -0.87
CA CYS A 64 -9.51 -13.35 -0.04
C CYS A 64 -9.59 -11.84 -0.27
N ARG A 65 -9.56 -11.07 0.81
CA ARG A 65 -9.42 -9.61 0.75
C ARG A 65 -8.10 -9.19 1.39
N PRO A 66 -7.27 -8.38 0.70
CA PRO A 66 -6.07 -7.81 1.31
C PRO A 66 -6.43 -7.04 2.57
N THR A 67 -5.57 -7.10 3.59
CA THR A 67 -5.74 -6.35 4.85
C THR A 67 -5.33 -4.88 4.72
N VAL A 68 -4.95 -4.44 3.52
CA VAL A 68 -4.44 -3.11 3.24
C VAL A 68 -5.63 -2.15 3.13
N ASN A 69 -5.61 -1.09 3.93
CA ASN A 69 -6.62 -0.03 3.84
C ASN A 69 -6.21 0.99 2.77
N ARG A 70 -7.12 1.23 1.82
CA ARG A 70 -6.91 2.20 0.73
C ARG A 70 -6.63 3.61 1.26
N ASP A 71 -7.42 4.08 2.22
CA ASP A 71 -7.27 5.44 2.76
C ASP A 71 -5.92 5.63 3.47
N GLU A 72 -5.43 4.59 4.14
CA GLU A 72 -4.11 4.63 4.80
C GLU A 72 -2.98 4.66 3.79
N LEU A 73 -3.12 3.90 2.70
CA LEU A 73 -2.17 3.90 1.59
C LEU A 73 -2.15 5.25 0.85
N GLU A 74 -3.32 5.87 0.63
CA GLU A 74 -3.41 7.21 0.04
C GLU A 74 -2.77 8.29 0.95
N ARG A 75 -2.96 8.20 2.27
CA ARG A 75 -2.26 9.09 3.23
C ARG A 75 -0.75 8.88 3.21
N MET A 76 -0.29 7.63 3.10
CA MET A 76 1.14 7.33 2.97
C MET A 76 1.72 7.94 1.68
N ILE A 77 1.01 7.84 0.55
CA ILE A 77 1.43 8.47 -0.72
C ILE A 77 1.52 9.99 -0.57
N ALA A 78 0.49 10.64 0.01
CA ALA A 78 0.50 12.07 0.23
C ALA A 78 1.68 12.52 1.12
N SER A 79 1.97 11.76 2.17
CA SER A 79 3.13 11.96 3.04
C SER A 79 4.44 11.86 2.23
N LEU A 80 4.59 10.83 1.39
CA LEU A 80 5.78 10.66 0.53
C LEU A 80 5.95 11.81 -0.47
N ASP A 81 4.88 12.29 -1.09
CA ASP A 81 4.93 13.44 -2.01
C ASP A 81 5.39 14.72 -1.31
N LEU A 82 4.95 14.96 -0.08
CA LEU A 82 5.44 16.08 0.74
C LEU A 82 6.95 15.94 1.01
N ARG A 83 7.42 14.76 1.46
CA ARG A 83 8.87 14.50 1.66
C ARG A 83 9.67 14.77 0.39
N ILE A 84 9.20 14.25 -0.75
CA ILE A 84 9.86 14.42 -2.05
C ILE A 84 9.93 15.90 -2.41
N GLY A 85 8.84 16.67 -2.25
CA GLY A 85 8.81 18.10 -2.51
C GLY A 85 9.84 18.88 -1.68
N ASP A 86 9.81 18.68 -0.37
CA ASP A 86 10.68 19.37 0.59
C ASP A 86 12.17 19.04 0.35
N LEU A 87 12.49 17.76 0.16
CA LEU A 87 13.87 17.32 -0.08
C LEU A 87 14.37 17.71 -1.48
N SER A 88 13.48 17.78 -2.48
CA SER A 88 13.83 18.27 -3.82
C SER A 88 14.17 19.75 -3.78
N GLN A 89 13.45 20.54 -2.99
CA GLN A 89 13.76 21.95 -2.77
C GLN A 89 15.11 22.10 -2.05
N ARG A 90 15.33 21.36 -0.95
CA ARG A 90 16.62 21.34 -0.25
C ARG A 90 17.78 20.98 -1.19
N PHE A 91 17.63 19.93 -1.99
CA PHE A 91 18.64 19.50 -2.95
C PHE A 91 19.00 20.61 -3.95
N GLN A 92 18.01 21.35 -4.44
CA GLN A 92 18.23 22.50 -5.34
C GLN A 92 18.95 23.65 -4.64
N ASP A 93 18.64 23.92 -3.38
CA ASP A 93 19.19 25.04 -2.62
C ASP A 93 20.61 24.76 -2.12
N THR A 94 20.91 23.53 -1.70
CA THR A 94 22.19 23.17 -1.07
C THR A 94 23.14 22.40 -1.99
N GLY A 95 22.62 21.70 -3.00
CA GLY A 95 23.41 20.82 -3.86
C GLY A 95 23.96 19.58 -3.16
N GLU A 96 23.34 19.15 -2.05
CA GLU A 96 23.73 17.96 -1.30
C GLU A 96 23.52 16.68 -2.12
N GLU A 97 24.57 16.19 -2.78
CA GLU A 97 24.53 14.99 -3.64
C GLU A 97 23.98 13.74 -2.93
N GLU A 98 24.19 13.60 -1.63
CA GLU A 98 23.68 12.50 -0.80
C GLU A 98 22.14 12.41 -0.79
N LEU A 99 21.43 13.52 -1.05
CA LEU A 99 19.98 13.52 -1.16
C LEU A 99 19.47 12.89 -2.45
N ALA A 100 20.29 12.76 -3.49
CA ALA A 100 19.85 12.22 -4.78
C ALA A 100 19.34 10.77 -4.64
N ASP A 101 20.12 9.91 -3.99
CA ASP A 101 19.76 8.51 -3.78
C ASP A 101 18.56 8.35 -2.83
N ILE A 102 18.44 9.26 -1.86
CA ILE A 102 17.32 9.31 -0.90
C ILE A 102 16.04 9.71 -1.63
N LEU A 103 16.08 10.73 -2.48
CA LEU A 103 14.96 11.17 -3.31
C LEU A 103 14.48 10.08 -4.27
N VAL A 104 15.41 9.37 -4.91
CA VAL A 104 15.07 8.19 -5.74
C VAL A 104 14.37 7.13 -4.90
N SER A 105 14.88 6.84 -3.69
CA SER A 105 14.25 5.87 -2.80
C SER A 105 12.83 6.25 -2.41
N TYR A 106 12.56 7.52 -2.10
CA TYR A 106 11.21 7.99 -1.83
C TYR A 106 10.29 7.88 -3.05
N ALA A 107 10.76 8.27 -4.23
CA ALA A 107 10.00 8.21 -5.47
C ALA A 107 9.62 6.76 -5.83
N ASP A 108 10.58 5.82 -5.74
CA ASP A 108 10.36 4.40 -6.00
C ASP A 108 9.29 3.81 -5.08
N ILE A 109 9.32 4.17 -3.79
CA ILE A 109 8.33 3.71 -2.80
C ILE A 109 6.95 4.29 -3.14
N ARG A 110 6.86 5.59 -3.42
CA ARG A 110 5.61 6.24 -3.79
C ARG A 110 5.00 5.59 -5.04
N ASP A 111 5.81 5.36 -6.07
CA ASP A 111 5.35 4.76 -7.33
C ASP A 111 4.88 3.32 -7.12
N ALA A 112 5.56 2.54 -6.27
CA ALA A 112 5.08 1.23 -5.87
C ALA A 112 3.74 1.30 -5.12
N CYS A 113 3.58 2.25 -4.20
CA CYS A 113 2.32 2.48 -3.48
C CYS A 113 1.17 2.87 -4.41
N ASN A 114 1.41 3.72 -5.41
CA ASN A 114 0.43 4.03 -6.45
C ASN A 114 0.01 2.76 -7.22
N GLY A 115 0.97 1.91 -7.60
CA GLY A 115 0.66 0.62 -8.24
C GLY A 115 -0.13 -0.34 -7.34
N TYR A 116 -0.03 -0.24 -6.01
CA TYR A 116 -0.85 -1.01 -5.08
C TYR A 116 -2.28 -0.49 -4.98
N ILE A 117 -2.50 0.81 -5.13
CA ILE A 117 -3.85 1.40 -5.20
C ILE A 117 -4.61 0.84 -6.41
N GLU A 118 -3.94 0.74 -7.55
CA GLU A 118 -4.51 0.15 -8.77
C GLU A 118 -4.88 -1.32 -8.55
N GLN A 119 -3.98 -2.11 -7.94
CA GLN A 119 -4.24 -3.51 -7.60
C GLN A 119 -5.39 -3.68 -6.59
N LEU A 120 -5.54 -2.77 -5.63
CA LEU A 120 -6.66 -2.81 -4.67
C LEU A 120 -8.02 -2.60 -5.34
N ALA A 121 -8.08 -1.87 -6.46
CA ALA A 121 -9.32 -1.69 -7.21
C ALA A 121 -9.85 -3.03 -7.76
N GLU A 122 -8.96 -3.96 -8.12
CA GLU A 122 -9.33 -5.30 -8.61
C GLU A 122 -10.11 -6.12 -7.56
N TYR A 123 -9.87 -5.89 -6.26
CA TYR A 123 -10.56 -6.60 -5.17
C TYR A 123 -11.88 -5.94 -4.73
N THR A 124 -12.13 -4.70 -5.16
CA THR A 124 -13.33 -3.93 -4.79
C THR A 124 -14.36 -3.89 -5.91
N GLY A 125 -13.96 -4.20 -7.16
CA GLY A 125 -14.84 -4.29 -8.33
C GLY A 125 -15.81 -5.48 -8.35
N ASP A 126 -15.63 -6.51 -7.51
CA ASP A 126 -16.56 -7.66 -7.42
C ASP A 126 -17.76 -7.42 -6.48
N ALA A 127 -18.01 -6.17 -6.09
CA ALA A 127 -19.19 -5.76 -5.32
C ALA A 127 -20.24 -5.01 -6.17
N GLU A 128 -20.30 -5.26 -7.47
CA GLU A 128 -21.56 -5.09 -8.21
C GLU A 128 -22.36 -6.38 -8.04
N GLU A 129 -23.18 -6.39 -6.98
CA GLU A 129 -24.31 -7.30 -6.87
C GLU A 129 -25.14 -7.20 -8.15
N VAL A 130 -25.29 -8.35 -8.78
CA VAL A 130 -26.42 -8.77 -9.61
C VAL A 130 -27.68 -7.96 -9.26
N GLU A 131 -28.03 -6.95 -10.07
CA GLU A 131 -29.45 -6.68 -10.25
C GLU A 131 -29.98 -7.84 -11.08
N GLU A 132 -30.64 -8.77 -10.37
CA GLU A 132 -31.69 -9.58 -10.94
C GLU A 132 -32.75 -8.60 -11.45
N ASP A 133 -32.60 -8.11 -12.68
CA ASP A 133 -33.68 -7.44 -13.39
C ASP A 133 -34.68 -8.52 -13.79
N ASP A 134 -35.56 -8.74 -12.82
CA ASP A 134 -37.01 -8.83 -12.95
C ASP A 134 -37.53 -9.81 -14.00
N LEU A 135 -38.25 -10.79 -13.48
CA LEU A 135 -39.07 -11.76 -14.19
C LEU A 135 -39.90 -11.03 -15.26
N GLY A 136 -39.52 -11.20 -16.52
CA GLY A 136 -40.35 -10.83 -17.67
C GLY A 136 -41.61 -11.69 -17.74
N GLU A 137 -42.54 -11.49 -16.80
CA GLU A 137 -43.95 -11.78 -16.96
C GLU A 137 -44.58 -10.64 -17.76
N ASP A 138 -44.33 -10.61 -19.08
CA ASP A 138 -45.24 -9.93 -20.00
C ASP A 138 -45.93 -10.99 -20.87
N GLU A 139 -47.13 -11.27 -20.40
CA GLU A 139 -48.25 -11.91 -21.03
C GLU A 139 -48.58 -11.28 -22.41
N PHE A 140 -49.06 -12.14 -23.30
CA PHE A 140 -50.06 -11.88 -24.35
C PHE A 140 -49.68 -11.55 -25.81
N ASP A 141 -50.16 -12.49 -26.65
CA ASP A 141 -50.83 -12.35 -27.94
C ASP A 141 -50.11 -11.70 -29.12
N ILE A 142 -49.27 -12.50 -29.77
CA ILE A 142 -48.87 -12.26 -31.15
C ILE A 142 -49.04 -13.57 -31.96
N PHE A 143 -50.00 -13.54 -32.88
CA PHE A 143 -50.37 -14.55 -33.90
C PHE A 143 -51.44 -15.61 -33.54
N ARG A 144 -52.65 -15.14 -33.23
CA ARG A 144 -53.88 -15.85 -33.61
C ARG A 144 -54.48 -15.14 -34.84
N ASP A 145 -54.01 -15.50 -36.03
CA ASP A 145 -54.70 -15.17 -37.28
C ASP A 145 -54.30 -16.18 -38.38
N ALA A 146 -55.17 -17.18 -38.59
CA ALA A 146 -55.46 -17.81 -39.89
C ALA A 146 -56.48 -18.95 -39.68
N GLU A 147 -57.67 -18.61 -39.18
CA GLU A 147 -58.88 -19.37 -39.54
C GLU A 147 -59.63 -18.52 -40.57
N ASP A 148 -59.68 -19.02 -41.81
CA ASP A 148 -60.76 -18.92 -42.80
C ASP A 148 -60.19 -18.80 -44.22
N ASP A 149 -60.13 -19.94 -44.91
CA ASP A 149 -60.67 -19.99 -46.27
C ASP A 149 -61.22 -21.39 -46.55
N LEU A 150 -62.52 -21.39 -46.87
CA LEU A 150 -63.38 -22.49 -47.32
C LEU A 150 -62.99 -23.00 -48.71
#